data_AF-A0A358C378-F1
#
_entry.id   AF-A0A358C378-F1
#
_cell.length_a   1.000
_cell.length_b   1.000
_cell.length_c   1.000
_cell.angle_alpha   90.00
_cell.angle_beta   90.00
_cell.angle_gamma   90.00
#
_symmetry.space_group_name_H-M   'P 1'
#
loop_
_entity.id
_entity.type
_entity.pdbx_description
1 polymer ?
#
loop_
_entity_poly.entity_id
_entity_poly.type
_entity_poly.pdbx_seq_one_letter_code
_entity_poly.pdbx_strand_id
1 'polypeptide(L)'
;MKPVLNVLLTLTTIAASVALAGQTRQLSMPPSFAEKLEPEAVLSAYPLGVIPKQAAFSHHGKALRTLILPNGKEGWVYQVGGKQAQTYQHPTREKHTVYETGPGNGVRTYTLMFDDKGVVIDVLYNEKGRHDGLTALQVQRKVRGDGTRKGEGLGVK
;
A
#
# COMPACT_ATOMS: atom_id res chain seq x y z
N MET A 1 -77.59 -11.71 10.42
CA MET A 1 -76.17 -12.12 10.37
C MET A 1 -75.31 -10.93 10.81
N LYS A 2 -74.49 -11.11 11.85
CA LYS A 2 -73.36 -10.25 12.27
C LYS A 2 -72.19 -10.40 11.25
N PRO A 3 -71.06 -9.66 11.32
CA PRO A 3 -70.85 -8.21 11.41
C PRO A 3 -69.67 -7.70 10.49
N VAL A 4 -69.25 -6.43 10.68
CA VAL A 4 -67.88 -5.84 10.50
C VAL A 4 -67.24 -5.73 9.09
N LEU A 5 -66.30 -4.83 8.76
CA LEU A 5 -65.53 -3.76 9.40
C LEU A 5 -64.92 -2.95 8.24
N ASN A 6 -65.06 -1.63 8.17
CA ASN A 6 -64.25 -0.80 7.27
C ASN A 6 -62.90 -0.56 7.95
N VAL A 7 -61.86 -1.30 7.57
CA VAL A 7 -60.48 -1.03 8.01
C VAL A 7 -59.78 -0.22 6.93
N LEU A 8 -59.55 1.06 7.24
CA LEU A 8 -58.64 1.92 6.52
C LEU A 8 -57.20 1.49 6.86
N LEU A 9 -56.51 0.84 5.91
CA LEU A 9 -55.14 0.37 6.08
C LEU A 9 -54.17 1.53 5.78
N THR A 10 -53.69 2.22 6.83
CA THR A 10 -52.56 3.13 6.71
C THR A 10 -51.26 2.33 6.61
N LEU A 11 -50.66 2.26 5.43
CA LEU A 11 -49.30 1.71 5.28
C LEU A 11 -48.29 2.71 5.86
N THR A 12 -47.87 2.48 7.09
CA THR A 12 -46.64 3.05 7.64
C THR A 12 -45.44 2.33 7.01
N THR A 13 -44.82 2.95 6.01
CA THR A 13 -43.50 2.53 5.51
C THR A 13 -42.44 2.84 6.56
N ILE A 14 -42.08 1.85 7.36
CA ILE A 14 -40.85 1.91 8.16
C ILE A 14 -39.70 1.83 7.16
N ALA A 15 -39.13 2.97 6.80
CA ALA A 15 -37.85 3.02 6.11
C ALA A 15 -36.80 2.45 7.06
N ALA A 16 -36.46 1.18 6.89
CA ALA A 16 -35.31 0.58 7.52
C ALA A 16 -34.06 1.22 6.91
N SER A 17 -33.59 2.31 7.51
CA SER A 17 -32.26 2.84 7.28
C SER A 17 -31.27 1.80 7.79
N VAL A 18 -30.86 0.87 6.92
CA VAL A 18 -29.66 0.07 7.17
C VAL A 18 -28.50 1.05 7.09
N ALA A 19 -28.16 1.62 8.25
CA ALA A 19 -26.90 2.30 8.41
C ALA A 19 -25.82 1.24 8.15
N LEU A 20 -25.29 1.20 6.92
CA LEU A 20 -23.91 0.78 6.72
C LEU A 20 -23.08 1.81 7.50
N ALA A 21 -22.97 1.56 8.80
CA ALA A 21 -21.92 2.13 9.61
C ALA A 21 -20.63 1.71 8.91
N GLY A 22 -20.09 2.63 8.12
CA GLY A 22 -18.74 2.60 7.66
C GLY A 22 -17.90 2.42 8.91
N GLN A 23 -17.48 1.18 9.15
CA GLN A 23 -16.31 0.91 9.95
C GLN A 23 -15.13 1.40 9.12
N THR A 24 -14.99 2.72 8.99
CA THR A 24 -13.68 3.35 9.07
C THR A 24 -13.16 3.07 10.48
N ARG A 25 -12.85 1.79 10.77
CA ARG A 25 -11.70 1.48 11.61
C ARG A 25 -10.62 2.38 11.03
N GLN A 26 -10.12 3.30 11.84
CA GLN A 26 -9.08 4.23 11.45
C GLN A 26 -7.95 3.40 10.83
N LEU A 27 -7.96 3.30 9.50
CA LEU A 27 -7.02 2.44 8.78
C LEU A 27 -5.67 3.09 9.03
N SER A 28 -4.74 2.34 9.62
CA SER A 28 -3.36 2.79 9.72
C SER A 28 -2.92 3.17 8.31
N MET A 29 -2.68 4.45 8.08
CA MET A 29 -2.31 4.91 6.75
C MET A 29 -1.01 4.23 6.34
N PRO A 30 -0.91 3.68 5.12
CA PRO A 30 0.35 3.09 4.66
C PRO A 30 1.42 4.18 4.58
N PRO A 31 2.71 3.85 4.81
CA PRO A 31 3.80 4.82 4.64
C PRO A 31 3.95 5.22 3.17
N SER A 32 4.36 6.46 2.91
CA SER A 32 4.68 6.92 1.56
C SER A 32 5.97 6.30 1.04
N PHE A 33 6.04 6.06 -0.27
CA PHE A 33 7.30 5.70 -0.93
C PHE A 33 8.06 6.99 -1.25
N ALA A 34 9.25 7.13 -0.68
CA ALA A 34 10.10 8.30 -0.90
C ALA A 34 11.57 7.88 -0.95
N GLU A 35 12.35 8.57 -1.77
CA GLU A 35 13.79 8.32 -1.96
C GLU A 35 14.59 8.49 -0.65
N LYS A 36 14.20 9.47 0.18
CA LYS A 36 14.83 9.75 1.48
C LYS A 36 14.49 8.77 2.59
N LEU A 37 13.57 7.83 2.36
CA LEU A 37 13.16 6.85 3.37
C LEU A 37 13.92 5.54 3.16
N GLU A 38 14.43 5.00 4.27
CA GLU A 38 15.06 3.68 4.27
C GLU A 38 14.02 2.59 3.96
N PRO A 39 14.30 1.66 3.03
CA PRO A 39 13.34 0.63 2.61
C PRO A 39 12.84 -0.22 3.78
N GLU A 40 13.70 -0.63 4.69
CA GLU A 40 13.37 -1.44 5.86
C GLU A 40 12.37 -0.74 6.78
N ALA A 41 12.50 0.58 6.95
CA ALA A 41 11.56 1.38 7.74
C ALA A 41 10.17 1.43 7.08
N VAL A 42 10.12 1.62 5.76
CA VAL A 42 8.86 1.58 5.00
C VAL A 42 8.22 0.19 5.08
N LEU A 43 9.00 -0.87 4.87
CA LEU A 43 8.53 -2.24 4.81
C LEU A 43 8.08 -2.78 6.19
N SER A 44 8.79 -2.43 7.26
CA SER A 44 8.41 -2.80 8.63
C SER A 44 7.10 -2.16 9.07
N ALA A 45 6.84 -0.91 8.66
CA ALA A 45 5.65 -0.15 9.05
C ALA A 45 4.43 -0.41 8.16
N TYR A 46 4.58 -1.08 7.01
CA TYR A 46 3.47 -1.25 6.07
C TYR A 46 2.37 -2.14 6.66
N PRO A 47 1.10 -1.68 6.73
CA PRO A 47 0.02 -2.41 7.37
C PRO A 47 -0.55 -3.50 6.44
N LEU A 48 0.09 -4.67 6.44
CA LEU A 48 -0.32 -5.82 5.62
C LEU A 48 -1.66 -6.40 6.05
N GLY A 49 -2.44 -6.89 5.09
CA GLY A 49 -3.72 -7.57 5.31
C GLY A 49 -4.90 -6.65 5.62
N VAL A 50 -4.71 -5.32 5.62
CA VAL A 50 -5.79 -4.36 5.94
C VAL A 50 -5.98 -3.25 4.92
N ILE A 51 -5.03 -3.01 4.01
CA ILE A 51 -5.11 -1.94 3.01
C ILE A 51 -5.83 -2.45 1.75
N PRO A 52 -7.06 -2.01 1.45
CA PRO A 52 -7.73 -2.34 0.19
C PRO A 52 -7.13 -1.54 -0.98
N LYS A 53 -7.31 -2.03 -2.22
CA LYS A 53 -6.91 -1.35 -3.46
C LYS A 53 -7.31 0.12 -3.52
N GLN A 54 -8.54 0.44 -3.12
CA GLN A 54 -9.02 1.83 -3.12
C GLN A 54 -8.20 2.71 -2.17
N ALA A 55 -7.89 2.23 -0.96
CA ALA A 55 -7.05 2.99 -0.02
C ALA A 55 -5.62 3.11 -0.52
N ALA A 56 -5.06 2.03 -1.09
CA ALA A 56 -3.74 2.07 -1.72
C ALA A 56 -3.69 3.08 -2.87
N PHE A 57 -4.72 3.12 -3.72
CA PHE A 57 -4.83 4.10 -4.81
C PHE A 57 -4.97 5.53 -4.29
N SER A 58 -5.84 5.77 -3.31
CA SER A 58 -6.01 7.09 -2.71
C SER A 58 -4.72 7.61 -2.08
N HIS A 59 -3.89 6.72 -1.54
CA HIS A 59 -2.64 7.10 -0.89
C HIS A 59 -1.46 7.25 -1.85
N HIS A 60 -1.25 6.28 -2.74
CA HIS A 60 -0.07 6.21 -3.61
C HIS A 60 -0.33 6.76 -5.02
N GLY A 61 -1.59 6.97 -5.40
CA GLY A 61 -2.00 7.34 -6.74
C GLY A 61 -1.97 6.18 -7.73
N LYS A 62 -1.92 6.50 -9.02
CA LYS A 62 -1.85 5.53 -10.11
C LYS A 62 -0.48 4.85 -10.11
N ALA A 63 -0.47 3.52 -10.12
CA ALA A 63 0.76 2.73 -10.27
C ALA A 63 1.44 3.02 -11.62
N LEU A 64 2.78 2.93 -11.64
CA LEU A 64 3.55 3.02 -12.88
C LEU A 64 3.19 1.86 -13.81
N ARG A 65 3.03 0.66 -13.25
CA ARG A 65 2.58 -0.54 -13.97
C ARG A 65 1.70 -1.41 -13.08
N THR A 66 0.76 -2.09 -13.70
CA THR A 66 0.02 -3.20 -13.10
C THR A 66 0.44 -4.49 -13.81
N LEU A 67 0.69 -5.56 -13.06
CA LEU A 67 1.14 -6.84 -13.59
C LEU A 67 0.55 -8.02 -12.82
N ILE A 68 0.61 -9.20 -13.41
CA ILE A 68 0.40 -10.47 -12.69
C ILE A 68 1.77 -11.03 -12.31
N LEU A 69 1.97 -11.26 -11.02
CA LEU A 69 3.18 -11.83 -10.46
C LEU A 69 3.26 -13.34 -10.75
N PRO A 70 4.44 -13.98 -10.65
CA PRO A 70 4.61 -15.41 -10.93
C PRO A 70 3.70 -16.33 -10.08
N ASN A 71 3.26 -15.86 -8.92
CA ASN A 71 2.31 -16.57 -8.05
C ASN A 71 0.83 -16.34 -8.43
N GLY A 72 0.55 -15.75 -9.58
CA GLY A 72 -0.79 -15.44 -10.08
C GLY A 72 -1.44 -14.20 -9.46
N LYS A 73 -0.78 -13.52 -8.52
CA LYS A 73 -1.35 -12.38 -7.80
C LYS A 73 -1.12 -11.07 -8.54
N GLU A 74 -2.05 -10.14 -8.38
CA GLU A 74 -1.90 -8.82 -8.96
C GLU A 74 -0.84 -8.01 -8.21
N GLY A 75 0.02 -7.34 -8.97
CA GLY A 75 1.09 -6.46 -8.49
C GLY A 75 0.93 -5.04 -9.03
N TRP A 76 0.99 -4.04 -8.16
CA TRP A 76 1.08 -2.62 -8.55
C TRP A 76 2.48 -2.09 -8.27
N VAL A 77 3.16 -1.65 -9.33
CA VAL A 77 4.55 -1.22 -9.30
C VAL A 77 4.64 0.30 -9.17
N TYR A 78 5.40 0.75 -8.19
CA TYR A 78 5.75 2.15 -7.95
C TYR A 78 7.26 2.31 -8.04
N GLN A 79 7.70 3.43 -8.60
CA GLN A 79 9.11 3.76 -8.75
C GLN A 79 9.40 5.09 -8.07
N VAL A 80 10.48 5.15 -7.31
CA VAL A 80 10.98 6.36 -6.65
C VAL A 80 12.48 6.50 -6.87
N GLY A 81 12.98 7.73 -6.87
CA GLY A 81 14.38 8.04 -7.14
C GLY A 81 14.78 7.93 -8.62
N GLY A 82 16.09 7.98 -8.87
CA GLY A 82 16.68 7.86 -10.21
C GLY A 82 16.63 9.11 -11.08
N LYS A 83 16.11 10.23 -10.55
CA LYS A 83 16.19 11.53 -11.22
C LYS A 83 17.51 12.20 -10.86
N GLN A 84 18.34 12.44 -11.85
CA GLN A 84 19.58 13.19 -11.71
C GLN A 84 19.46 14.55 -12.39
N ALA A 85 20.09 15.57 -11.80
CA ALA A 85 20.23 16.86 -12.45
C ALA A 85 21.16 16.71 -13.66
N GLN A 86 20.63 16.93 -14.87
CA GLN A 86 21.41 17.09 -16.09
C GLN A 86 21.35 18.54 -16.55
N THR A 87 22.51 19.14 -16.74
CA THR A 87 22.63 20.49 -17.31
C THR A 87 22.89 20.38 -18.80
N TYR A 88 21.93 20.83 -19.61
CA TYR A 88 22.07 20.96 -21.05
C TYR A 88 22.49 22.37 -21.42
N GLN A 89 23.38 22.47 -22.40
CA GLN A 89 23.68 23.73 -23.04
C GLN A 89 22.85 23.84 -24.32
N HIS A 90 21.96 24.83 -24.37
CA HIS A 90 21.18 25.14 -25.55
C HIS A 90 22.11 25.72 -26.65
N PRO A 91 21.77 25.61 -27.96
CA PRO A 91 22.55 26.23 -29.04
C PRO A 91 22.77 27.74 -28.86
N THR A 92 21.92 28.41 -28.09
CA THR A 92 22.04 29.82 -27.69
C THR A 92 23.06 30.07 -26.56
N ARG A 93 23.79 29.04 -26.13
CA ARG A 93 24.72 28.99 -24.97
C ARG A 93 24.07 29.13 -23.59
N GLU A 94 22.75 29.22 -23.52
CA GLU A 94 22.01 29.18 -22.26
C GLU A 94 22.10 27.78 -21.63
N LYS A 95 22.28 27.72 -20.31
CA LYS A 95 22.36 26.46 -19.56
C LYS A 95 21.02 26.19 -18.88
N HIS A 96 20.44 25.03 -19.15
CA HIS A 96 19.21 24.56 -18.51
C HIS A 96 19.49 23.31 -17.70
N THR A 97 19.18 23.33 -16.41
CA THR A 97 19.23 22.13 -15.56
C THR A 97 17.87 21.46 -15.56
N VAL A 98 17.81 20.23 -16.03
CA VAL A 98 16.61 19.38 -16.07
C VAL A 98 16.86 18.18 -15.15
N TYR A 99 15.83 17.78 -14.40
CA TYR A 99 15.89 16.56 -13.58
C TYR A 99 15.33 15.39 -14.38
N GLU A 100 16.22 14.56 -14.91
CA GLU A 100 15.87 13.45 -15.80
C GLU A 100 16.27 12.11 -15.21
N THR A 101 15.59 11.05 -15.66
CA THR A 101 15.93 9.68 -15.28
C THR A 101 17.28 9.29 -15.89
N GLY A 102 18.31 9.15 -15.05
CA GLY A 102 19.67 8.86 -15.48
C GLY A 102 20.01 7.37 -15.54
N PRO A 103 21.03 6.96 -16.31
CA PRO A 103 21.65 5.64 -16.15
C PRO A 103 22.45 5.63 -14.84
N GLY A 104 21.85 5.14 -13.76
CA GLY A 104 22.48 5.09 -12.44
C GLY A 104 21.70 4.30 -11.39
N ASN A 105 22.45 3.79 -10.40
CA ASN A 105 21.93 3.18 -9.17
C ASN A 105 21.14 4.24 -8.37
N GLY A 106 19.93 3.92 -7.92
CA GLY A 106 19.08 4.84 -7.14
C GLY A 106 17.61 4.80 -7.54
N VAL A 107 17.26 4.10 -8.61
CA VAL A 107 15.88 3.75 -8.93
C VAL A 107 15.41 2.64 -7.99
N ARG A 108 14.51 2.99 -7.08
CA ARG A 108 13.88 2.07 -6.14
C ARG A 108 12.48 1.75 -6.61
N THR A 109 12.11 0.47 -6.54
CA THR A 109 10.81 -0.03 -6.95
C THR A 109 10.11 -0.68 -5.76
N TYR A 110 8.87 -0.29 -5.51
CA TYR A 110 7.98 -0.93 -4.53
C TYR A 110 6.82 -1.55 -5.28
N THR A 111 6.59 -2.85 -5.08
CA THR A 111 5.45 -3.56 -5.68
C THR A 111 4.48 -3.97 -4.60
N LEU A 112 3.27 -3.41 -4.61
CA LEU A 112 2.17 -3.88 -3.77
C LEU A 112 1.62 -5.17 -4.36
N MET A 113 1.58 -6.24 -3.58
CA MET A 113 0.97 -7.51 -3.97
C MET A 113 -0.40 -7.64 -3.32
N PHE A 114 -1.44 -7.90 -4.11
CA PHE A 114 -2.81 -8.03 -3.64
C PHE A 114 -3.25 -9.50 -3.57
N ASP A 115 -4.12 -9.81 -2.62
CA ASP A 115 -4.89 -11.06 -2.65
C ASP A 115 -6.09 -10.98 -3.60
N ASP A 116 -6.84 -12.08 -3.68
CA ASP A 116 -8.00 -12.20 -4.56
C ASP A 116 -9.18 -11.31 -4.12
N LYS A 117 -9.12 -10.76 -2.90
CA LYS A 117 -10.08 -9.79 -2.36
C LYS A 117 -9.65 -8.34 -2.59
N GLY A 118 -8.47 -8.12 -3.19
CA GLY A 118 -7.93 -6.79 -3.45
C GLY A 118 -7.35 -6.10 -2.22
N VAL A 119 -6.83 -6.86 -1.25
CA VAL A 119 -6.13 -6.34 -0.07
C VAL A 119 -4.62 -6.55 -0.22
N VAL A 120 -3.81 -5.56 0.18
CA VAL A 120 -2.34 -5.65 0.14
C VAL A 120 -1.87 -6.72 1.14
N ILE A 121 -1.19 -7.75 0.66
CA ILE A 121 -0.68 -8.86 1.48
C ILE A 121 0.84 -8.93 1.57
N ASP A 122 1.56 -8.24 0.67
CA ASP A 122 3.00 -8.01 0.79
C ASP A 122 3.41 -6.75 0.02
N VAL A 123 4.59 -6.22 0.34
CA VAL A 123 5.24 -5.16 -0.41
C VAL A 123 6.66 -5.63 -0.75
N LEU A 124 6.97 -5.67 -2.04
CA LEU A 124 8.27 -6.13 -2.54
C LEU A 124 9.11 -4.91 -2.90
N TYR A 125 10.26 -4.74 -2.26
CA TYR A 125 11.24 -3.71 -2.57
C TYR A 125 12.29 -4.22 -3.53
N ASN A 126 12.77 -3.36 -4.43
CA ASN A 126 13.87 -3.68 -5.34
C ASN A 126 14.64 -2.42 -5.77
N GLU A 127 15.97 -2.51 -5.82
CA GLU A 127 16.85 -1.39 -6.24
C GLU A 127 17.71 -1.71 -7.48
N LYS A 128 17.90 -3.00 -7.83
CA LYS A 128 18.82 -3.43 -8.90
C LYS A 128 18.18 -4.33 -9.98
N GLY A 129 16.85 -4.37 -10.04
CA GLY A 129 16.13 -5.21 -11.00
C GLY A 129 15.71 -6.57 -10.44
N ARG A 130 14.94 -7.33 -11.21
CA ARG A 130 14.17 -8.51 -10.78
C ARG A 130 14.93 -9.47 -9.83
N HIS A 131 14.47 -9.54 -8.58
CA HIS A 131 14.64 -10.64 -7.60
C HIS A 131 15.74 -10.60 -6.50
N ASP A 132 16.45 -9.50 -6.27
CA ASP A 132 17.32 -9.36 -5.06
C ASP A 132 16.60 -8.73 -3.84
N GLY A 133 15.27 -8.67 -3.89
CA GLY A 133 14.46 -7.72 -3.11
C GLY A 133 13.99 -8.16 -1.72
N LEU A 134 14.08 -7.23 -0.76
CA LEU A 134 13.49 -7.32 0.57
C LEU A 134 11.94 -7.26 0.49
N THR A 135 11.22 -7.99 1.34
CA THR A 135 9.75 -7.85 1.44
C THR A 135 9.26 -7.43 2.83
N ALA A 136 8.10 -6.78 2.87
CA ALA A 136 7.46 -6.39 4.12
C ALA A 136 7.19 -7.61 5.01
N LEU A 137 6.71 -8.72 4.44
CA LEU A 137 6.53 -9.96 5.19
C LEU A 137 7.85 -10.47 5.81
N GLN A 138 8.96 -10.44 5.07
CA GLN A 138 10.27 -10.87 5.59
C GLN A 138 10.74 -9.98 6.74
N VAL A 139 10.69 -8.66 6.55
CA VAL A 139 11.10 -7.68 7.57
C VAL A 139 10.26 -7.80 8.84
N GLN A 140 8.94 -7.84 8.70
CA GLN A 140 8.03 -7.89 9.85
C GLN A 140 8.15 -9.21 10.62
N ARG A 141 8.37 -10.34 9.94
CA ARG A 141 8.64 -11.62 10.61
C ARG A 141 9.93 -11.58 11.42
N LYS A 142 10.99 -10.96 10.90
CA LYS A 142 12.26 -10.81 11.61
C LYS A 142 12.08 -9.98 12.89
N VAL A 143 11.41 -8.83 12.80
CA VAL A 143 11.10 -7.96 13.95
C VAL A 143 10.32 -8.73 15.03
N ARG A 144 9.31 -9.52 14.63
CA ARG A 144 8.53 -10.35 15.56
C ARG A 144 9.38 -11.43 16.24
N GLY A 145 10.23 -12.12 15.48
CA GLY A 145 11.11 -13.17 16.01
C GLY A 145 12.19 -12.66 16.96
N ASP A 146 12.77 -11.49 16.68
CA ASP A 146 13.78 -10.86 17.53
C ASP A 146 13.16 -10.31 18.83
N GLY A 147 11.92 -9.83 18.79
CA GLY A 147 11.16 -9.41 19.98
C GLY A 147 10.89 -10.56 20.95
N THR A 148 10.60 -11.76 20.44
CA THR A 148 10.35 -12.95 21.28
C THR A 148 11.62 -13.42 22.00
N ARG A 149 12.79 -13.37 21.35
CA ARG A 149 14.06 -13.83 21.96
C ARG A 149 14.61 -12.90 23.05
N LYS A 150 14.31 -11.59 23.01
CA LYS A 150 14.74 -10.64 24.06
C LYS A 150 13.89 -10.73 25.34
N GLY A 151 12.75 -11.42 25.32
CA GLY A 151 11.86 -11.57 26.49
C GLY A 151 12.16 -12.78 27.39
N GLU A 152 12.94 -13.75 26.93
CA GLU A 152 13.19 -15.01 27.66
C GLU A 152 14.50 -15.03 28.47
N GLY A 153 15.15 -13.88 28.66
CA GLY A 153 16.45 -13.78 29.32
C GLY A 153 16.44 -12.89 30.54
N LEU A 154 15.69 -13.22 31.59
CA LEU A 154 15.89 -12.73 32.97
C LEU A 154 15.04 -13.57 33.93
N GLY A 155 15.51 -14.78 34.23
CA GLY A 155 14.80 -15.72 35.10
C GLY A 155 15.69 -16.83 35.62
N VAL A 156 16.92 -16.52 36.04
CA VAL A 156 17.68 -17.39 36.95
C VAL A 156 18.54 -16.52 37.86
N LYS A 157 18.05 -16.30 39.08
CA LYS A 157 18.84 -16.34 40.32
C LYS A 157 17.89 -16.63 41.47
#